data_AF-L5LIJ8-F1
#
_entry.id   AF-L5LIJ8-F1
#
_cell.length_a   1.000
_cell.length_b   1.000
_cell.length_c   1.000
_cell.angle_alpha   90.00
_cell.angle_beta   90.00
_cell.angle_gamma   90.00
#
_symmetry.space_group_name_H-M   'P 1'
#
loop_
_entity.id
_entity.type
_entity.pdbx_description
1 polymer ?
#
loop_
_entity_poly.entity_id
_entity_poly.type
_entity_poly.pdbx_seq_one_letter_code
_entity_poly.pdbx_strand_id
1 'polypeptide(L)' 'MKEKEVRLHEGASSEGYLAHIFRRMAKELFNEDVGVLTYRILKNKNFQEVTLERDREVLLSFEVAYGFRKIQKLS' A
#
# COMPACT_ATOMS: atom_id res chain seq x y z
N MET A 1 -3.03 -3.45 21.85
CA MET A 1 -2.34 -2.50 20.95
C MET A 1 -3.29 -2.28 19.78
N LYS A 2 -3.96 -1.12 19.70
CA LYS A 2 -5.02 -0.89 18.69
C LYS A 2 -4.36 -0.54 17.35
N GLU A 3 -4.54 -1.39 16.35
CA GLU A 3 -4.19 -1.10 14.95
C GLU A 3 -4.88 0.20 14.55
N LYS A 4 -4.08 1.19 14.14
CA LYS A 4 -4.58 2.42 13.54
C LYS A 4 -4.98 2.08 12.11
N GLU A 5 -6.26 1.83 11.87
CA GLU A 5 -6.83 1.97 10.53
C GLU A 5 -6.58 3.40 10.06
N VAL A 6 -5.60 3.58 9.19
CA VAL A 6 -5.34 4.86 8.53
C VAL A 6 -6.16 4.84 7.24
N ARG A 7 -7.35 5.46 7.28
CA ARG A 7 -8.12 5.78 6.06
C ARG A 7 -7.50 7.03 5.45
N LEU A 8 -6.72 6.88 4.38
CA LEU A 8 -6.03 8.01 3.75
C LEU A 8 -6.76 8.52 2.50
N HIS A 9 -6.80 9.84 2.36
CA HIS A 9 -7.53 10.63 1.36
C HIS A 9 -6.94 10.43 -0.06
N GLU A 10 -7.79 10.16 -1.06
CA GLU A 10 -7.47 9.73 -2.44
C GLU A 10 -6.80 10.78 -3.36
N GLY A 11 -6.14 11.81 -2.82
CA GLY A 11 -5.87 13.02 -3.62
C GLY A 11 -4.45 13.25 -4.13
N ALA A 12 -3.41 13.12 -3.29
CA ALA A 12 -2.13 13.79 -3.59
C ALA A 12 -0.85 13.10 -3.06
N SER A 13 -0.96 11.92 -2.47
CA SER A 13 0.19 11.16 -1.96
C SER A 13 0.62 10.09 -2.98
N SER A 14 1.91 9.70 -2.97
CA SER A 14 2.42 8.54 -3.72
C SER A 14 1.64 7.25 -3.44
N GLU A 15 0.97 7.18 -2.28
CA GLU A 15 0.03 6.12 -1.90
C GLU A 15 -1.22 6.05 -2.80
N GLY A 16 -1.69 7.19 -3.32
CA GLY A 16 -2.86 7.23 -4.22
C GLY A 16 -2.58 6.58 -5.57
N TYR A 17 -1.36 6.75 -6.10
CA TYR A 17 -0.95 6.11 -7.35
C TYR A 17 -0.85 4.59 -7.19
N LEU A 18 -0.24 4.14 -6.09
CA LEU A 18 -0.18 2.73 -5.75
C LEU A 18 -1.58 2.14 -5.57
N ALA A 19 -2.47 2.85 -4.87
CA ALA A 19 -3.84 2.40 -4.68
C ALA A 19 -4.58 2.24 -6.01
N HIS A 20 -4.39 3.18 -6.93
CA HIS A 20 -5.00 3.13 -8.26
C HIS A 20 -4.51 1.92 -9.06
N ILE A 21 -3.19 1.69 -9.11
CA ILE A 21 -2.63 0.52 -9.81
C ILE A 21 -3.11 -0.78 -9.17
N PHE A 22 -3.04 -0.87 -7.84
CA PHE A 22 -3.42 -2.07 -7.11
C PHE A 22 -4.87 -2.46 -7.41
N ARG A 23 -5.80 -1.51 -7.31
CA ARG A 23 -7.23 -1.73 -7.63
C ARG A 23 -7.41 -2.15 -9.08
N ARG A 24 -6.70 -1.51 -10.00
CA ARG A 24 -6.78 -1.85 -11.43
C ARG A 24 -6.29 -3.27 -11.71
N MET A 25 -5.16 -3.68 -11.14
CA MET A 25 -4.64 -5.05 -11.33
C MET A 25 -5.50 -6.09 -10.64
N ALA A 26 -6.04 -5.80 -9.45
CA ALA A 26 -7.00 -6.67 -8.79
C ALA A 26 -8.23 -6.93 -9.69
N LYS A 27 -8.72 -5.88 -10.34
CA LYS A 27 -9.86 -5.99 -11.26
C LYS A 27 -9.51 -6.72 -12.56
N GLU A 28 -8.42 -6.33 -13.22
CA GLU A 28 -8.06 -6.87 -14.54
C GLU A 28 -7.54 -8.31 -14.47
N LEU A 29 -6.77 -8.67 -13.43
CA LEU A 29 -6.13 -9.99 -13.33
C LEU A 29 -6.98 -11.00 -12.55
N PHE A 30 -7.73 -10.54 -11.55
CA PHE A 30 -8.44 -11.42 -10.61
C PHE A 30 -9.94 -11.18 -10.55
N ASN A 31 -10.47 -10.22 -11.31
CA ASN A 31 -11.86 -9.79 -11.30
C ASN A 31 -12.37 -9.37 -9.91
N GLU A 32 -11.44 -8.90 -9.05
CA GLU A 32 -11.73 -8.44 -7.69
C GLU A 32 -11.94 -6.93 -7.64
N ASP A 33 -12.99 -6.51 -6.94
CA ASP A 33 -13.32 -5.11 -6.73
C ASP A 33 -12.83 -4.66 -5.35
N VAL A 34 -11.70 -3.96 -5.33
CA VAL A 34 -11.04 -3.59 -4.08
C VAL A 34 -11.43 -2.16 -3.70
N GLY A 35 -12.28 -2.04 -2.66
CA GLY A 35 -12.71 -0.76 -2.12
C GLY A 35 -11.61 -0.04 -1.32
N VAL A 36 -11.55 -0.27 -0.01
CA VAL A 36 -10.57 0.36 0.88
C VAL A 36 -9.33 -0.53 1.01
N LEU A 37 -8.15 0.01 0.72
CA LEU A 37 -6.89 -0.68 0.93
C LEU A 37 -6.46 -0.56 2.39
N THR A 38 -6.03 -1.68 2.96
CA THR A 38 -5.47 -1.73 4.31
C THR A 38 -3.97 -1.91 4.20
N TYR A 39 -3.22 -0.98 4.80
CA TYR A 39 -1.77 -1.01 4.80
C TYR A 39 -1.25 -1.60 6.11
N ARG A 40 -0.46 -2.66 6.01
CA ARG A 40 0.24 -3.26 7.15
C ARG A 40 1.65 -2.70 7.25
N ILE A 41 2.00 -2.16 8.42
CA ILE A 41 3.39 -1.78 8.69
C ILE A 41 4.19 -3.06 8.93
N LEU A 42 5.28 -3.24 8.18
CA LEU A 42 6.19 -4.38 8.33
C LEU A 42 7.20 -4.14 9.47
N LYS A 43 8.50 -4.16 9.15
CA LYS A 43 9.59 -4.12 10.14
C LYS A 43 9.78 -2.74 10.78
N ASN A 44 9.65 -1.67 9.98
CA ASN A 44 9.84 -0.27 10.40
C ASN A 44 8.71 0.58 9.79
N LYS A 45 8.38 1.74 10.38
CA LYS A 45 7.38 2.70 9.83
C LYS A 45 7.68 3.17 8.39
N ASN A 46 8.84 2.82 7.85
CA ASN A 46 9.24 3.15 6.49
C ASN A 46 8.74 2.12 5.46
N PHE A 47 8.26 0.95 5.90
CA PHE A 47 7.75 -0.08 5.01
C PHE A 47 6.31 -0.39 5.36
N GLN A 48 5.44 -0.24 4.36
CA GLN A 48 4.05 -0.65 4.42
C GLN A 48 3.79 -1.66 3.31
N GLU A 49 2.97 -2.66 3.59
CA GLU A 49 2.54 -3.65 2.61
C GLU A 49 1.02 -3.57 2.44
N VAL A 50 0.54 -3.85 1.23
CA VAL A 50 -0.87 -4.11 0.94
C VAL A 50 -0.99 -5.41 0.17
N THR A 51 -1.88 -6.29 0.63
CA THR A 51 -2.11 -7.60 0.03
C THR A 51 -3.58 -7.80 -0.36
N LEU A 52 -3.80 -8.52 -1.46
CA LEU A 52 -5.09 -9.07 -1.86
C LEU A 52 -5.03 -10.57 -1.61
N GLU A 53 -5.88 -11.04 -0.71
CA GLU A 53 -5.97 -12.45 -0.35
C GLU A 53 -7.35 -12.99 -0.71
N ARG A 54 -7.38 -14.17 -1.34
CA ARG A 54 -8.61 -14.93 -1.59
C ARG A 54 -8.32 -16.39 -1.24
N ASP A 55 -9.23 -17.05 -0.53
CA ASP A 55 -9.09 -18.46 -0.16
C ASP A 55 -7.76 -18.82 0.57
N ARG A 56 -7.22 -17.86 1.34
CA ARG A 56 -5.91 -17.93 2.03
C ARG A 56 -4.69 -17.95 1.09
N GLU A 57 -4.89 -17.66 -0.19
CA GLU A 57 -3.83 -17.44 -1.16
C GLU A 57 -3.62 -15.95 -1.40
N VAL A 58 -2.37 -15.51 -1.44
CA VAL A 58 -2.00 -14.13 -1.79
C VAL A 58 -2.02 -14.01 -3.31
N LEU A 59 -3.01 -13.29 -3.83
CA LEU A 59 -3.14 -13.03 -5.26
C LEU A 59 -2.27 -11.86 -5.72
N LEU A 60 -2.11 -10.86 -4.85
CA LEU A 60 -1.34 -9.65 -5.15
C LEU A 60 -0.72 -9.07 -3.87
N SER A 61 0.56 -8.70 -3.91
CA SER A 61 1.21 -7.96 -2.82
C SER A 61 2.00 -6.78 -3.40
N PHE A 62 1.89 -5.63 -2.73
CA PHE A 62 2.68 -4.44 -3.01
C PHE A 62 3.31 -3.93 -1.73
N GLU A 63 4.59 -3.57 -1.81
CA GLU A 63 5.32 -2.90 -0.75
C GLU A 63 5.57 -1.43 -1.09
N VAL A 64 5.33 -0.56 -0.11
CA VAL A 64 5.62 0.87 -0.14
C VAL A 64 6.81 1.13 0.77
N ALA A 65 7.89 1.66 0.19
CA ALA A 65 9.09 2.06 0.93
C ALA A 65 9.22 3.59 0.97
N TYR A 66 9.11 4.19 2.15
CA TYR A 66 9.36 5.61 2.39
C TYR A 66 10.85 5.85 2.67
N GLY A 67 11.63 6.02 1.60
CA GLY A 67 13.10 5.96 1.65
C GLY A 67 13.90 7.27 1.69
N PHE A 68 13.34 8.44 1.34
CA PHE A 68 14.15 9.66 1.15
C PHE A 68 14.06 10.68 2.29
N ARG A 69 14.30 10.26 3.55
CA ARG A 69 14.26 11.19 4.69
C ARG A 69 15.51 12.03 4.93
N LYS A 70 16.63 11.87 4.22
CA LYS A 70 17.80 12.79 4.28
C LYS A 70 18.77 12.54 3.11
N ILE A 71 18.58 13.20 1.97
CA ILE A 71 19.74 13.61 1.16
C ILE A 71 20.02 15.06 1.59
N GLN A 72 20.56 15.24 2.79
CA GLN A 72 21.12 16.52 3.16
C GLN A 72 22.49 16.62 2.48
N LYS A 73 22.54 17.52 1.51
CA LYS A 73 23.71 18.11 0.86
C LYS A 73 24.93 18.08 1.80
N LEU A 74 25.98 17.34 1.43
CA LEU A 74 27.31 17.58 2.00
C LEU A 74 27.80 18.87 1.33
N SER A 75 27.83 19.95 2.10
CA SER A 75 28.43 21.21 1.67
C SER A 75 29.94 21.16 1.86
#